data_AF-A0A8T6UXS4-F1
#
_entry.id   AF-A0A8T6UXS4-F1
#
_cell.length_a   1.000
_cell.length_b   1.000
_cell.length_c   1.000
_cell.angle_alpha   90.00
_cell.angle_beta   90.00
_cell.angle_gamma   90.00
#
_symmetry.space_group_name_H-M   'P 1'
#
loop_
_entity.id
_entity.type
_entity.pdbx_description
1 polymer ?
#
loop_
_entity_poly.entity_id
_entity_poly.type
_entity_poly.pdbx_seq_one_letter_code
_entity_poly.pdbx_strand_id
1 'polypeptide(L)' 'GAIDVKKTKELFIKKCETKGITFRDVEQFFPEDITKTLEAFLRIGLTRLSSEPTPSLKQMIEEMRISLTAMFA' A
#
# COMPACT_ATOMS: atom_id res chain seq x y z
N GLY A 1 5.79 -18.93 3.22
CA GLY A 1 5.48 -19.02 4.66
C GLY A 1 4.31 -18.08 4.94
N ALA A 2 3.39 -18.47 5.82
CA ALA A 2 2.27 -17.61 6.19
C ALA A 2 2.78 -16.33 6.89
N ILE A 3 2.21 -15.18 6.54
CA ILE A 3 2.54 -13.89 7.14
C ILE A 3 1.87 -13.80 8.52
N ASP A 4 2.62 -13.43 9.55
CA ASP A 4 2.07 -13.11 10.86
C ASP A 4 1.47 -11.70 10.84
N VAL A 5 0.15 -11.63 10.61
CA VAL A 5 -0.60 -10.39 10.50
C VAL A 5 -0.55 -9.58 11.79
N LYS A 6 -0.64 -10.24 12.96
CA LYS A 6 -0.63 -9.57 14.26
C LYS A 6 0.70 -8.85 14.49
N LYS A 7 1.81 -9.57 14.31
CA LYS A 7 3.14 -8.99 14.45
C LYS A 7 3.39 -7.87 13.44
N THR A 8 2.86 -8.02 12.23
CA THR A 8 2.98 -6.99 11.18
C THR A 8 2.25 -5.70 11.58
N LYS A 9 1.03 -5.80 12.11
CA LYS A 9 0.29 -4.65 12.66
C LYS A 9 1.08 -3.96 13.77
N GLU A 10 1.53 -4.70 14.76
CA GLU A 10 2.28 -4.16 15.91
C GLU A 10 3.54 -3.41 15.47
N LEU A 11 4.30 -3.99 14.54
CA LEU A 11 5.49 -3.36 13.97
C LEU A 11 5.15 -2.09 13.18
N PHE A 12 4.05 -2.09 12.43
CA PHE A 12 3.61 -0.93 11.68
C PHE A 12 3.22 0.23 12.62
N ILE A 13 2.39 -0.03 13.63
CA ILE A 13 1.99 1.00 14.61
C ILE A 13 3.21 1.58 15.32
N LYS A 14 4.13 0.73 15.79
CA LYS A 14 5.38 1.18 16.41
C LYS A 14 6.24 2.03 15.47
N LYS A 15 6.27 1.70 14.18
CA LYS A 15 6.97 2.49 13.15
C LYS A 15 6.32 3.85 12.95
N CYS A 16 4.99 3.94 12.98
CA CYS A 16 4.26 5.20 12.92
C CYS A 16 4.58 6.08 14.13
N GLU A 17 4.51 5.53 15.34
CA GLU A 17 4.85 6.23 16.60
C GLU A 17 6.28 6.80 16.56
N THR A 18 7.25 5.97 16.13
CA THR A 18 8.66 6.39 16.01
C THR A 18 8.85 7.55 15.03
N LYS A 19 7.98 7.64 14.02
CA LYS A 19 8.00 8.72 13.02
C LYS A 19 7.13 9.93 13.41
N GLY A 20 6.52 9.93 14.59
CA GLY A 20 5.58 10.97 15.00
C GLY A 20 4.30 10.99 14.16
N ILE A 21 3.92 9.86 13.58
CA ILE A 21 2.71 9.70 12.77
C ILE A 21 1.64 9.02 13.61
N THR A 22 0.49 9.68 13.76
CA THR A 22 -0.70 9.05 14.35
C THR A 22 -1.46 8.30 13.26
N PHE A 23 -1.39 6.97 13.30
CA PHE A 23 -2.21 6.12 12.44
C PHE A 23 -3.65 6.04 12.97
N ARG A 24 -4.63 6.35 12.12
CA ARG A 24 -6.06 6.42 12.43
C ARG A 24 -6.83 5.35 11.69
N ASP A 25 -6.60 5.24 10.39
CA ASP A 25 -7.35 4.36 9.50
C ASP A 25 -6.58 4.07 8.21
N VAL A 26 -7.12 3.14 7.43
CA VAL A 26 -6.55 2.68 6.17
C VAL A 26 -6.56 3.78 5.09
N GLU A 27 -7.41 4.81 5.20
CA GLU A 27 -7.46 5.89 4.21
C GLU A 27 -6.17 6.72 4.19
N GLN A 28 -5.41 6.74 5.30
CA GLN A 28 -4.10 7.41 5.33
C GLN A 28 -3.07 6.80 4.39
N PHE A 29 -3.26 5.57 3.90
CA PHE A 29 -2.43 4.98 2.85
C PHE A 29 -2.77 5.51 1.45
N PHE A 30 -3.95 6.13 1.28
CA PHE A 30 -4.53 6.48 -0.02
C PHE A 30 -4.91 7.97 -0.06
N PRO A 31 -3.93 8.90 -0.08
CA PRO A 31 -4.23 10.32 -0.27
C PRO A 31 -4.93 10.55 -1.62
N GLU A 32 -5.72 11.63 -1.71
CA GLU A 32 -6.57 11.91 -2.89
C GLU A 32 -5.80 11.92 -4.22
N ASP A 33 -4.53 12.31 -4.21
CA ASP A 33 -3.66 12.42 -5.37
C ASP A 33 -2.76 11.19 -5.61
N ILE A 34 -2.94 10.11 -4.85
CA ILE A 34 -2.07 8.92 -4.90
C ILE A 34 -1.92 8.37 -6.33
N THR A 35 -3.01 8.33 -7.10
CA THR A 35 -2.99 7.83 -8.48
C THR A 35 -2.12 8.70 -9.36
N LYS A 36 -2.29 10.03 -9.29
CA LYS A 36 -1.52 11.00 -10.07
C LYS A 36 -0.04 10.94 -9.69
N THR A 37 0.25 10.82 -8.40
CA THR A 37 1.61 10.70 -7.88
C THR A 37 2.29 9.43 -8.37
N LEU A 38 1.61 8.28 -8.32
CA LEU A 38 2.19 6.99 -8.72
C LEU A 38 2.26 6.78 -10.24
N GLU A 39 1.34 7.35 -11.02
CA GLU A 39 1.33 7.21 -12.49
C GLU A 39 2.63 7.72 -13.12
N ALA A 40 3.18 8.81 -12.58
CA ALA A 40 4.46 9.37 -13.04
C ALA A 40 5.62 8.36 -12.92
N PHE A 41 5.61 7.52 -11.90
CA PHE A 41 6.67 6.53 -11.65
C PHE A 41 6.44 5.20 -12.38
N LEU A 42 5.19 4.81 -12.61
CA LEU A 42 4.85 3.60 -13.38
C LEU A 42 5.45 3.63 -14.78
N ARG A 43 5.43 4.79 -15.45
CA ARG A 43 5.98 4.97 -16.80
C ARG A 43 7.49 4.74 -16.86
N ILE A 44 8.21 4.89 -15.74
CA ILE A 44 9.68 4.94 -15.71
C ILE A 44 10.31 3.60 -15.31
N GLY A 45 9.64 2.76 -14.50
CA GLY A 45 10.34 1.61 -13.91
C GLY A 45 9.55 0.37 -13.54
N LEU A 46 8.26 0.48 -13.21
CA LEU A 46 7.53 -0.63 -12.57
C LEU A 46 7.12 -1.74 -13.56
N THR A 47 6.93 -1.42 -14.83
CA THR A 47 6.57 -2.40 -15.88
C THR A 47 7.77 -3.20 -16.42
N ARG A 48 9.00 -2.94 -15.94
CA ARG A 48 10.22 -3.58 -16.46
C ARG A 48 10.50 -4.97 -15.86
N LEU A 49 9.75 -5.38 -14.83
CA LEU A 49 10.07 -6.56 -14.01
C LEU A 49 9.35 -7.85 -14.44
N SER A 50 8.42 -7.78 -15.39
CA SER A 50 7.68 -8.95 -15.89
C SER A 50 7.34 -8.80 -17.36
N SER A 51 7.34 -9.92 -18.08
CA SER A 51 6.83 -10.02 -19.46
C SER A 51 5.30 -10.09 -19.52
N GLU A 52 4.64 -10.31 -18.39
CA GLU A 52 3.17 -10.32 -18.31
C GLU A 52 2.61 -8.89 -18.25
N PRO A 53 1.39 -8.67 -18.80
CA PRO A 53 0.71 -7.40 -18.66
C PRO A 53 0.57 -7.02 -17.18
N THR A 54 1.14 -5.89 -16.82
CA THR A 54 1.01 -5.35 -15.47
C THR A 54 -0.44 -4.85 -15.29
N PRO A 55 -1.12 -5.18 -14.17
CA PRO A 55 -2.43 -4.62 -13.86
C PRO A 55 -2.42 -3.09 -13.91
N SER A 56 -3.59 -2.49 -14.15
CA SER A 56 -3.69 -1.03 -14.09
C SER A 56 -3.42 -0.52 -12.68
N LEU A 57 -2.89 0.71 -12.56
CA LEU A 57 -2.65 1.34 -11.26
C LEU A 57 -3.90 1.35 -10.37
N LYS A 58 -5.06 1.59 -10.99
CA LYS A 58 -6.35 1.59 -10.30
C LYS A 58 -6.67 0.22 -9.69
N GLN A 59 -6.44 -0.86 -10.43
CA GLN A 59 -6.65 -2.22 -9.92
C GLN A 59 -5.71 -2.53 -8.76
N MET A 60 -4.42 -2.17 -8.89
CA MET A 60 -3.45 -2.38 -7.81
C MET A 60 -3.82 -1.63 -6.54
N ILE A 61 -4.24 -0.37 -6.65
CA ILE A 61 -4.67 0.46 -5.51
C ILE A 61 -5.89 -0.16 -4.84
N GLU A 62 -6.86 -0.64 -5.62
CA GLU A 62 -8.06 -1.28 -5.08
C GLU A 62 -7.75 -2.59 -4.35
N GLU A 63 -6.91 -3.45 -4.93
CA GLU A 63 -6.47 -4.70 -4.30
C GLU A 63 -5.70 -4.44 -2.99
N MET A 64 -4.84 -3.43 -2.97
CA MET A 64 -4.14 -2.99 -1.76
C MET A 64 -5.13 -2.50 -0.70
N ARG A 65 -6.13 -1.71 -1.09
CA ARG A 65 -7.16 -1.18 -0.18
C ARG A 65 -7.95 -2.31 0.48
N ILE A 66 -8.39 -3.30 -0.31
CA ILE A 66 -9.09 -4.49 0.21
C ILE A 66 -8.20 -5.24 1.21
N SER A 67 -6.94 -5.48 0.82
CA SER A 67 -5.99 -6.24 1.64
C SER A 67 -5.64 -5.52 2.95
N LEU A 68 -5.45 -4.20 2.90
CA LEU A 68 -5.15 -3.39 4.08
C LEU A 68 -6.37 -3.22 4.98
N THR A 69 -7.57 -3.08 4.44
CA THR A 69 -8.80 -3.08 5.22
C THR A 69 -9.00 -4.42 5.94
N ALA A 70 -8.83 -5.54 5.24
CA ALA A 70 -8.88 -6.86 5.86
C ALA A 70 -7.77 -7.07 6.89
N MET A 71 -6.59 -6.50 6.63
CA MET A 71 -5.51 -6.48 7.60
C MET A 71 -5.96 -5.71 8.83
N PHE A 72 -6.32 -4.43 8.75
CA PHE A 72 -6.53 -3.52 9.89
C PHE A 72 -7.94 -3.52 10.50
N ALA A 73 -8.89 -4.27 9.94
CA ALA A 73 -10.12 -4.65 10.63
C ALA A 73 -9.83 -5.38 11.94
#